data_AF-A0A918RKS1-F1
#
_entry.id   AF-A0A918RKS1-F1
#
_cell.length_a   1.000
_cell.length_b   1.000
_cell.length_c   1.000
_cell.angle_alpha   90.00
_cell.angle_beta   90.00
_cell.angle_gamma   90.00
#
_symmetry.space_group_name_H-M   'P 1'
#
loop_
_entity.id
_entity.type
_entity.pdbx_description
1 polymer ?
#
loop_
_entity_poly.entity_id
_entity_poly.type
_entity_poly.pdbx_seq_one_letter_code
_entity_poly.pdbx_strand_id
1 'polypeptide(L)'
;MRLIPAAAFVALALGLTTPAQALTRKQLDCPAKAVKPEVASRISELVLADNENDPELDQQWDKLDGVAAACMKQTKVPAAQQDAYYEYAKLSATRSGFLQRITAAGLKPALIDATMDVGPGRTNPVITDLKDEQVEKLIKALTDSGVDILKMDEAIWPVVGGYLPLTSRVFQLEKQLGAPVAAVRRQ
;
A
#
# COMPACT_ATOMS: atom_id res chain seq x y z
N MET A 1 -47.24 -53.44 3.71
CA MET A 1 -47.08 -52.67 2.46
C MET A 1 -47.35 -51.20 2.79
N ARG A 2 -46.31 -50.34 2.67
CA ARG A 2 -46.28 -48.85 2.61
C ARG A 2 -46.84 -48.09 3.84
N LEU A 3 -46.06 -47.83 4.90
CA LEU A 3 -45.01 -46.80 5.10
C LEU A 3 -45.42 -45.37 4.69
N ILE A 4 -45.77 -44.56 5.69
CA ILE A 4 -45.98 -43.10 5.62
C ILE A 4 -44.59 -42.44 5.81
N PRO A 5 -44.08 -41.62 4.87
CA PRO A 5 -42.79 -40.98 5.06
C PRO A 5 -42.96 -39.74 5.95
N ALA A 6 -42.20 -39.71 7.04
CA ALA A 6 -41.97 -38.52 7.83
C ALA A 6 -41.20 -37.49 6.98
N ALA A 7 -41.82 -36.34 6.74
CA ALA A 7 -41.16 -35.20 6.12
C ALA A 7 -40.12 -34.64 7.09
N ALA A 8 -38.84 -34.94 6.83
CA ALA A 8 -37.71 -34.33 7.51
C ALA A 8 -37.60 -32.86 7.05
N PHE A 9 -37.91 -31.93 7.96
CA PHE A 9 -37.57 -30.52 7.82
C PHE A 9 -36.04 -30.38 7.86
N VAL A 10 -35.41 -30.26 6.69
CA VAL A 10 -34.02 -29.84 6.56
C VAL A 10 -33.98 -28.33 6.83
N ALA A 11 -33.63 -27.95 8.05
CA ALA A 11 -33.31 -26.57 8.38
C ALA A 11 -32.03 -26.18 7.64
N LEU A 12 -32.16 -25.43 6.55
CA LEU A 12 -31.04 -24.73 5.91
C LEU A 12 -30.47 -23.74 6.92
N ALA A 13 -29.36 -24.11 7.57
CA ALA A 13 -28.50 -23.17 8.25
C ALA A 13 -27.84 -22.29 7.19
N LEU A 14 -28.53 -21.21 6.80
CA LEU A 14 -27.96 -20.11 6.05
C LEU A 14 -26.85 -19.52 6.92
N GLY A 15 -25.60 -19.94 6.67
CA GLY A 15 -24.42 -19.36 7.27
C GLY A 15 -24.44 -17.86 7.03
N LEU A 16 -24.71 -17.10 8.09
CA LEU A 16 -24.58 -15.65 8.10
C LEU A 16 -23.10 -15.33 7.90
N THR A 17 -22.67 -15.21 6.65
CA THR A 17 -21.40 -14.57 6.31
C THR A 17 -21.54 -13.11 6.71
N THR A 18 -21.13 -12.80 7.94
CA THR A 18 -21.08 -11.41 8.39
C THR A 18 -20.10 -10.71 7.46
N PRO A 19 -20.54 -9.68 6.71
CA PRO A 19 -19.62 -8.96 5.83
C PRO A 19 -18.47 -8.44 6.69
N ALA A 20 -17.24 -8.75 6.28
CA ALA A 20 -16.06 -8.30 7.00
C ALA A 20 -16.16 -6.77 7.17
N GLN A 21 -16.06 -6.31 8.41
CA GLN A 21 -16.19 -4.89 8.72
C GLN A 21 -15.11 -4.12 7.97
N ALA A 22 -15.51 -3.21 7.08
CA ALA A 22 -14.61 -2.29 6.40
C ALA A 22 -13.80 -1.47 7.42
N LEU A 23 -12.48 -1.39 7.23
CA LEU A 23 -11.65 -0.48 8.01
C LEU A 23 -11.96 0.98 7.64
N THR A 24 -12.11 1.80 8.67
CA THR A 24 -12.24 3.24 8.54
C THR A 24 -10.91 3.86 8.11
N ARG A 25 -10.98 5.06 7.50
CA ARG A 25 -9.77 5.83 7.17
C ARG A 25 -8.92 6.12 8.41
N LYS A 26 -9.54 6.33 9.57
CA LYS A 26 -8.84 6.55 10.85
C LYS A 26 -7.99 5.33 11.25
N GLN A 27 -8.50 4.11 11.04
CA GLN A 27 -7.74 2.88 11.30
C GLN A 27 -6.52 2.83 10.39
N LEU A 28 -6.70 3.01 9.07
CA LEU A 28 -5.61 2.94 8.09
C LEU A 28 -4.57 4.07 8.26
N ASP A 29 -4.99 5.30 8.59
CA ASP A 29 -4.04 6.39 8.78
C ASP A 29 -3.20 6.27 10.06
N CYS A 30 -3.60 5.42 11.02
CA CYS A 30 -2.98 5.40 12.35
C CYS A 30 -1.47 5.12 12.30
N PRO A 31 -0.97 4.09 11.59
CA PRO A 31 0.46 3.79 11.58
C PRO A 31 1.26 4.92 10.96
N ALA A 32 0.79 5.50 9.85
CA ALA A 32 1.45 6.62 9.17
C ALA A 32 1.53 7.88 10.05
N LYS A 33 0.53 8.11 10.91
CA LYS A 33 0.53 9.24 11.87
C LYS A 33 1.37 8.99 13.11
N ALA A 34 1.53 7.73 13.51
CA ALA A 34 2.22 7.35 14.74
C ALA A 34 3.70 6.98 14.52
N VAL A 35 4.06 6.51 13.34
CA VAL A 35 5.45 6.21 12.99
C VAL A 35 6.25 7.50 12.91
N LYS A 36 7.46 7.50 13.46
CA LYS A 36 8.37 8.63 13.33
C LYS A 36 8.88 8.72 11.87
N PRO A 37 8.96 9.91 11.26
CA PRO A 37 9.42 10.06 9.88
C PRO A 37 10.78 9.41 9.61
N GLU A 38 11.69 9.43 10.59
CA GLU A 38 13.04 8.87 10.46
C GLU A 38 13.01 7.35 10.31
N VAL A 39 12.03 6.67 10.92
CA VAL A 39 11.87 5.20 10.78
C VAL A 39 11.44 4.87 9.35
N ALA A 40 10.46 5.59 8.81
CA ALA A 40 10.00 5.39 7.42
C ALA A 40 11.11 5.68 6.40
N SER A 41 11.87 6.77 6.59
CA SER A 41 13.03 7.09 5.75
C SER A 41 14.08 5.99 5.81
N ARG A 42 14.44 5.54 7.02
CA ARG A 42 15.49 4.53 7.20
C ARG A 42 15.10 3.16 6.66
N ILE A 43 13.83 2.77 6.82
CA ILE A 43 13.29 1.56 6.16
C ILE A 43 13.47 1.66 4.66
N SER A 44 13.05 2.78 4.05
CA SER A 44 13.14 2.93 2.59
C SER A 44 14.58 2.90 2.08
N GLU A 45 15.53 3.42 2.87
CA GLU A 45 16.97 3.31 2.58
C GLU A 45 17.48 1.88 2.54
N LEU A 46 17.20 1.15 3.61
CA LEU A 46 17.69 -0.21 3.80
C LEU A 46 17.04 -1.19 2.81
N VAL A 47 15.75 -0.99 2.50
CA VAL A 47 15.06 -1.73 1.44
C VAL A 47 15.69 -1.45 0.07
N LEU A 48 16.06 -0.20 -0.22
CA LEU A 48 16.69 0.15 -1.49
C LEU A 48 18.11 -0.43 -1.64
N ALA A 49 18.81 -0.59 -0.53
CA ALA A 49 20.13 -1.22 -0.51
C ALA A 49 20.09 -2.73 -0.80
N ASP A 50 18.90 -3.31 -0.89
CA ASP A 50 18.63 -4.73 -1.21
C ASP A 50 19.38 -5.71 -0.28
N ASN A 51 19.49 -5.33 1.00
CA ASN A 51 20.12 -6.15 2.03
C ASN A 51 19.05 -6.67 2.99
N GLU A 52 18.32 -7.72 2.58
CA GLU A 52 17.22 -8.30 3.36
C GLU A 52 17.67 -8.86 4.73
N ASN A 53 18.96 -9.15 4.91
CA ASN A 53 19.52 -9.67 6.16
C ASN A 53 20.21 -8.58 7.01
N ASP A 54 19.95 -7.30 6.74
CA ASP A 54 20.51 -6.20 7.52
C ASP A 54 19.86 -6.18 8.93
N PRO A 55 20.63 -6.39 10.03
CA PRO A 55 20.08 -6.34 11.38
C PRO A 55 19.49 -4.98 11.74
N GLU A 56 19.88 -3.92 11.05
CA GLU A 56 19.27 -2.60 11.21
C GLU A 56 17.88 -2.55 10.58
N LEU A 57 17.67 -3.23 9.44
CA LEU A 57 16.36 -3.29 8.79
C LEU A 57 15.35 -3.99 9.70
N ASP A 58 15.75 -5.11 10.31
CA ASP A 58 14.95 -5.82 11.31
C ASP A 58 14.59 -4.91 12.49
N GLN A 59 15.55 -4.14 13.02
CA GLN A 59 15.28 -3.18 14.10
C GLN A 59 14.30 -2.08 13.69
N GLN A 60 14.31 -1.63 12.43
CA GLN A 60 13.31 -0.66 11.98
C GLN A 60 11.94 -1.32 11.78
N TRP A 61 11.90 -2.57 11.32
CA TRP A 61 10.66 -3.33 11.22
C TRP A 61 10.03 -3.57 12.58
N ASP A 62 10.80 -3.93 13.59
CA ASP A 62 10.30 -4.09 14.97
C ASP A 62 9.66 -2.82 15.51
N LYS A 63 10.25 -1.66 15.23
CA LYS A 63 9.66 -0.36 15.62
C LYS A 63 8.32 -0.13 14.91
N LEU A 64 8.24 -0.42 13.62
CA LEU A 64 7.01 -0.26 12.85
C LEU A 64 5.94 -1.26 13.27
N ASP A 65 6.32 -2.51 13.55
CA ASP A 65 5.41 -3.56 14.02
C ASP A 65 4.85 -3.21 15.40
N GLY A 66 5.66 -2.64 16.30
CA GLY A 66 5.20 -2.07 17.56
C GLY A 66 4.16 -0.95 17.37
N VAL A 67 4.38 -0.05 16.41
CA VAL A 67 3.43 1.02 16.07
C VAL A 67 2.13 0.44 15.49
N ALA A 68 2.22 -0.49 14.54
CA ALA A 68 1.07 -1.12 13.92
C ALA A 68 0.23 -1.89 14.95
N ALA A 69 0.87 -2.66 15.85
CA ALA A 69 0.22 -3.37 16.94
C ALA A 69 -0.53 -2.43 17.89
N ALA A 70 0.11 -1.32 18.29
CA ALA A 70 -0.51 -0.31 19.14
C ALA A 70 -1.74 0.32 18.46
N CYS A 71 -1.62 0.67 17.18
CA CYS A 71 -2.73 1.20 16.38
C CYS A 71 -3.88 0.20 16.28
N MET A 72 -3.62 -1.06 15.95
CA MET A 72 -4.67 -2.09 15.86
C MET A 72 -5.46 -2.22 17.16
N LYS A 73 -4.77 -2.21 18.30
CA LYS A 73 -5.41 -2.26 19.62
C LYS A 73 -6.24 -1.00 19.88
N GLN A 74 -5.68 0.18 19.60
CA GLN A 74 -6.33 1.46 19.84
C GLN A 74 -7.58 1.66 18.97
N THR A 75 -7.50 1.28 17.70
CA THR A 75 -8.57 1.48 16.71
C THR A 75 -9.42 0.24 16.46
N LYS A 76 -9.21 -0.83 17.25
CA LYS A 76 -9.96 -2.09 17.21
C LYS A 76 -10.01 -2.72 15.81
N VAL A 77 -8.85 -2.94 15.20
CA VAL A 77 -8.76 -3.68 13.93
C VAL A 77 -9.17 -5.14 14.17
N PRO A 78 -10.14 -5.70 13.41
CA PRO A 78 -10.61 -7.07 13.58
C PRO A 78 -9.49 -8.09 13.38
N ALA A 79 -9.49 -9.18 14.16
CA ALA A 79 -8.49 -10.24 14.08
C ALA A 79 -8.28 -10.79 12.65
N ALA A 80 -9.38 -10.99 11.92
CA ALA A 80 -9.36 -11.49 10.54
C ALA A 80 -8.69 -10.54 9.51
N GLN A 81 -8.36 -9.31 9.90
CA GLN A 81 -7.74 -8.29 9.04
C GLN A 81 -6.35 -7.86 9.51
N GLN A 82 -5.84 -8.41 10.62
CA GLN A 82 -4.58 -7.94 11.22
C GLN A 82 -3.37 -8.19 10.32
N ASP A 83 -3.29 -9.34 9.66
CA ASP A 83 -2.17 -9.65 8.76
C ASP A 83 -2.10 -8.69 7.57
N ALA A 84 -3.23 -8.46 6.89
CA ALA A 84 -3.34 -7.49 5.80
C ALA A 84 -3.09 -6.05 6.29
N TYR A 85 -3.45 -5.74 7.54
CA TYR A 85 -3.18 -4.44 8.15
C TYR A 85 -1.68 -4.24 8.46
N TYR A 86 -0.97 -5.26 8.94
CA TYR A 86 0.49 -5.21 9.10
C TYR A 86 1.20 -5.03 7.77
N GLU A 87 0.82 -5.80 6.75
CA GLU A 87 1.35 -5.64 5.40
C GLU A 87 1.11 -4.21 4.89
N TYR A 88 -0.12 -3.70 5.04
CA TYR A 88 -0.46 -2.33 4.69
C TYR A 88 0.43 -1.31 5.41
N ALA A 89 0.64 -1.46 6.73
CA ALA A 89 1.46 -0.55 7.51
C ALA A 89 2.93 -0.54 7.04
N LYS A 90 3.51 -1.71 6.78
CA LYS A 90 4.87 -1.87 6.25
C LYS A 90 5.02 -1.17 4.90
N LEU A 91 4.18 -1.54 3.94
CA LEU A 91 4.28 -0.99 2.58
C LEU A 91 3.98 0.51 2.54
N SER A 92 3.04 0.99 3.35
CA SER A 92 2.71 2.42 3.45
C SER A 92 3.87 3.24 4.02
N ALA A 93 4.56 2.74 5.04
CA ALA A 93 5.74 3.40 5.61
C ALA A 93 6.90 3.45 4.61
N THR A 94 7.24 2.32 3.97
CA THR A 94 8.30 2.27 2.93
C THR A 94 7.99 3.21 1.77
N ARG A 95 6.74 3.16 1.28
CA ARG A 95 6.24 4.06 0.23
C ARG A 95 6.40 5.53 0.63
N SER A 96 6.11 5.87 1.89
CA SER A 96 6.28 7.24 2.39
C SER A 96 7.73 7.70 2.34
N GLY A 97 8.69 6.84 2.67
CA GLY A 97 10.12 7.15 2.55
C GLY A 97 10.55 7.39 1.10
N PHE A 98 10.11 6.55 0.16
CA PHE A 98 10.34 6.79 -1.27
C PHE A 98 9.66 8.05 -1.79
N LEU A 99 8.43 8.34 -1.35
CA LEU A 99 7.71 9.55 -1.72
C LEU A 99 8.47 10.82 -1.31
N GLN A 100 9.08 10.82 -0.11
CA GLN A 100 9.91 11.92 0.36
C GLN A 100 11.14 12.13 -0.54
N ARG A 101 11.83 11.04 -0.91
CA ARG A 101 13.00 11.08 -1.81
C ARG A 101 12.66 11.57 -3.21
N ILE A 102 11.56 11.07 -3.78
CA ILE A 102 11.03 11.52 -5.08
C ILE A 102 10.73 13.02 -5.04
N THR A 103 10.05 13.49 -4.00
CA THR A 103 9.71 14.91 -3.83
C THR A 103 10.98 15.77 -3.65
N ALA A 104 11.94 15.30 -2.86
CA ALA A 104 13.22 15.98 -2.64
C ALA A 104 14.07 16.09 -3.91
N ALA A 105 13.97 15.11 -4.83
CA ALA A 105 14.58 15.15 -6.15
C ALA A 105 13.87 16.08 -7.15
N GLY A 106 12.82 16.79 -6.73
CA GLY A 106 12.07 17.73 -7.57
C GLY A 106 11.07 17.06 -8.53
N LEU A 107 10.90 15.74 -8.44
CA LEU A 107 9.87 15.04 -9.20
C LEU A 107 8.49 15.31 -8.59
N LYS A 108 7.45 15.27 -9.43
CA LYS A 108 6.05 15.43 -9.01
C LYS A 108 5.40 14.05 -8.86
N PRO A 109 5.18 13.53 -7.63
CA PRO A 109 4.58 12.21 -7.43
C PRO A 109 3.22 12.06 -8.11
N ALA A 110 2.40 13.12 -8.12
CA ALA A 110 1.09 13.10 -8.78
C ALA A 110 1.17 12.81 -10.30
N LEU A 111 2.24 13.26 -10.97
CA LEU A 111 2.48 12.97 -12.38
C LEU A 111 2.89 11.51 -12.59
N ILE A 112 3.80 11.01 -11.73
CA ILE A 112 4.24 9.60 -11.73
C ILE A 112 3.02 8.68 -11.49
N ASP A 113 2.25 8.96 -10.45
CA ASP A 113 1.03 8.26 -10.07
C ASP A 113 0.01 8.22 -11.22
N ALA A 114 -0.23 9.38 -11.86
CA ALA A 114 -1.17 9.48 -12.99
C ALA A 114 -0.68 8.72 -14.23
N THR A 115 0.61 8.77 -14.53
CA THR A 115 1.21 8.10 -15.68
C THR A 115 1.10 6.58 -15.54
N MET A 116 1.33 6.08 -14.33
CA MET A 116 1.40 4.66 -14.02
C MET A 116 0.07 4.07 -13.52
N ASP A 117 -0.98 4.90 -13.45
CA ASP A 117 -2.31 4.52 -12.99
C ASP A 117 -2.32 3.90 -11.58
N VAL A 118 -1.49 4.45 -10.69
CA VAL A 118 -1.39 4.07 -9.26
C VAL A 118 -1.83 5.22 -8.37
N GLY A 119 -2.34 4.92 -7.17
CA GLY A 119 -2.80 5.93 -6.23
C GLY A 119 -4.32 6.00 -6.02
N PRO A 120 -4.81 7.04 -5.33
CA PRO A 120 -6.22 7.17 -4.99
C PRO A 120 -7.13 7.25 -6.23
N GLY A 121 -8.18 6.43 -6.25
CA GLY A 121 -9.17 6.42 -7.34
C GLY A 121 -8.68 5.88 -8.69
N ARG A 122 -7.47 5.31 -8.73
CA ARG A 122 -6.85 4.73 -9.93
C ARG A 122 -7.01 3.20 -9.97
N THR A 123 -6.67 2.58 -11.09
CA THR A 123 -6.81 1.12 -11.25
C THR A 123 -5.91 0.35 -10.29
N ASN A 124 -4.71 0.88 -10.00
CA ASN A 124 -3.69 0.21 -9.19
C ASN A 124 -3.36 -1.19 -9.73
N PRO A 125 -2.87 -1.29 -11.00
CA PRO A 125 -2.53 -2.57 -11.60
C PRO A 125 -1.43 -3.27 -10.80
N VAL A 126 -1.44 -4.60 -10.72
CA VAL A 126 -0.32 -5.34 -10.13
C VAL A 126 0.94 -5.05 -10.94
N ILE A 127 1.97 -4.54 -10.28
CA ILE A 127 3.28 -4.25 -10.86
C ILE A 127 4.26 -5.19 -10.19
N THR A 128 4.73 -6.19 -10.92
CA THR A 128 5.89 -7.01 -10.52
C THR A 128 7.16 -6.38 -11.04
N ASP A 129 7.13 -5.94 -12.30
CA ASP A 129 8.21 -5.27 -13.01
C ASP A 129 7.65 -4.16 -13.89
N LEU A 130 8.49 -3.15 -14.18
CA LEU A 130 8.17 -2.12 -15.15
C LEU A 130 8.56 -2.59 -16.55
N LYS A 131 7.59 -2.64 -17.46
CA LYS A 131 7.84 -2.93 -18.88
C LYS A 131 8.47 -1.71 -19.56
N ASP A 132 9.25 -1.93 -20.61
CA ASP A 132 9.89 -0.86 -21.39
C ASP A 132 8.89 0.22 -21.84
N GLU A 133 7.72 -0.20 -22.35
CA GLU A 133 6.64 0.73 -22.74
C GLU A 133 6.16 1.62 -21.59
N GLN A 134 6.14 1.10 -20.35
CA GLN A 134 5.75 1.87 -19.18
C GLN A 134 6.87 2.85 -18.76
N VAL A 135 8.13 2.42 -18.88
CA VAL A 135 9.30 3.28 -18.63
C VAL A 135 9.34 4.42 -19.64
N GLU A 136 9.19 4.13 -20.94
CA GLU A 136 9.11 5.12 -22.02
C GLU A 136 7.97 6.12 -21.80
N LYS A 137 6.79 5.63 -21.42
CA LYS A 137 5.64 6.47 -21.09
C LYS A 137 5.95 7.43 -19.94
N LEU A 138 6.64 6.95 -18.90
CA LEU A 138 7.03 7.77 -17.76
C LEU A 138 8.10 8.79 -18.12
N ILE A 139 9.14 8.41 -18.85
CA ILE A 139 10.18 9.29 -19.37
C ILE A 139 9.56 10.41 -20.21
N LYS A 140 8.64 10.05 -21.10
CA LYS A 140 7.91 11.03 -21.91
C LYS A 140 7.11 12.00 -21.05
N ALA A 141 6.31 11.49 -20.10
CA ALA A 141 5.50 12.34 -19.23
C ALA A 141 6.33 13.32 -18.39
N LEU A 142 7.47 12.85 -17.86
CA LEU A 142 8.41 13.68 -17.10
C LEU A 142 9.05 14.75 -17.98
N THR A 143 9.55 14.38 -19.17
CA THR A 143 10.13 15.32 -20.15
C THR A 143 9.13 16.38 -20.59
N ASP A 144 7.91 15.97 -20.94
CA ASP A 144 6.83 16.86 -21.35
C ASP A 144 6.43 17.84 -20.22
N SER A 145 6.69 17.46 -18.95
CA SER A 145 6.46 18.32 -17.77
C SER A 145 7.62 19.27 -17.45
N GLY A 146 8.70 19.24 -18.24
CA GLY A 146 9.88 20.09 -18.10
C GLY A 146 11.00 19.50 -17.21
N VAL A 147 10.93 18.22 -16.87
CA VAL A 147 12.02 17.54 -16.14
C VAL A 147 13.15 17.17 -17.10
N ASP A 148 14.37 17.62 -16.80
CA ASP A 148 15.57 17.24 -17.54
C ASP A 148 16.15 15.94 -16.98
N ILE A 149 15.59 14.81 -17.43
CA ILE A 149 15.91 13.45 -16.98
C ILE A 149 17.40 13.15 -17.10
N LEU A 150 18.08 13.67 -18.14
CA LEU A 150 19.50 13.43 -18.39
C LEU A 150 20.41 14.14 -17.39
N LYS A 151 19.92 15.15 -16.68
CA LYS A 151 20.65 15.84 -15.62
C LYS A 151 20.28 15.36 -14.21
N MET A 152 19.34 14.44 -14.09
CA MET A 152 18.98 13.86 -12.81
C MET A 152 20.03 12.86 -12.35
N ASP A 153 20.19 12.76 -11.03
CA ASP A 153 20.99 11.71 -10.41
C ASP A 153 20.37 10.34 -10.72
N GLU A 154 21.15 9.40 -11.27
CA GLU A 154 20.70 8.06 -11.61
C GLU A 154 20.16 7.29 -10.40
N ALA A 155 20.63 7.63 -9.19
CA ALA A 155 20.17 7.01 -7.94
C ALA A 155 18.67 7.24 -7.65
N ILE A 156 18.01 8.19 -8.33
CA ILE A 156 16.56 8.40 -8.17
C ILE A 156 15.72 7.32 -8.86
N TRP A 157 16.22 6.68 -9.90
CA TRP A 157 15.42 5.74 -10.70
C TRP A 157 15.05 4.47 -9.95
N PRO A 158 15.95 3.85 -9.17
CA PRO A 158 15.57 2.76 -8.26
C PRO A 158 14.49 3.16 -7.25
N VAL A 159 14.51 4.40 -6.76
CA VAL A 159 13.46 4.93 -5.84
C VAL A 159 12.11 5.01 -6.55
N VAL A 160 12.07 5.55 -7.76
CA VAL A 160 10.84 5.61 -8.58
C VAL A 160 10.34 4.20 -8.90
N GLY A 161 11.26 3.30 -9.29
CA GLY A 161 11.00 1.90 -9.59
C GLY A 161 10.39 1.13 -8.42
N GLY A 162 10.89 1.35 -7.19
CA GLY A 162 10.33 0.74 -5.98
C GLY A 162 9.05 1.42 -5.48
N TYR A 163 8.88 2.73 -5.69
CA TYR A 163 7.69 3.48 -5.27
C TYR A 163 6.41 3.03 -5.97
N LEU A 164 6.49 2.69 -7.26
CA LEU A 164 5.34 2.31 -8.08
C LEU A 164 4.64 1.00 -7.64
N PRO A 165 5.34 -0.14 -7.50
CA PRO A 165 4.73 -1.38 -7.02
C PRO A 165 4.23 -1.25 -5.58
N LEU A 166 4.97 -0.56 -4.70
CA LEU A 166 4.52 -0.26 -3.35
C LEU A 166 3.22 0.56 -3.36
N THR A 167 3.15 1.61 -4.16
CA THR A 167 1.94 2.43 -4.29
C THR A 167 0.77 1.61 -4.77
N SER A 168 0.94 0.84 -5.84
CA SER A 168 -0.13 -0.04 -6.33
C SER A 168 -0.61 -1.01 -5.25
N ARG A 169 0.30 -1.72 -4.58
CA ARG A 169 -0.04 -2.71 -3.56
C ARG A 169 -0.72 -2.08 -2.34
N VAL A 170 -0.26 -0.92 -1.88
CA VAL A 170 -0.88 -0.17 -0.77
C VAL A 170 -2.35 0.10 -1.08
N PHE A 171 -2.68 0.61 -2.26
CA PHE A 171 -4.08 0.92 -2.60
C PHE A 171 -4.92 -0.32 -2.92
N GLN A 172 -4.31 -1.43 -3.37
CA GLN A 172 -4.98 -2.73 -3.43
C GLN A 172 -5.34 -3.25 -2.03
N LEU A 173 -4.43 -3.10 -1.06
CA LEU A 173 -4.68 -3.44 0.34
C LEU A 173 -5.75 -2.56 0.97
N GLU A 174 -5.78 -1.26 0.68
CA GLU A 174 -6.88 -0.38 1.12
C GLU A 174 -8.23 -0.91 0.64
N LYS A 175 -8.30 -1.31 -0.64
CA LYS A 175 -9.51 -1.93 -1.20
C LYS A 175 -9.86 -3.26 -0.52
N GLN A 176 -8.88 -4.12 -0.27
CA GLN A 176 -9.06 -5.40 0.42
C GLN A 176 -9.55 -5.21 1.86
N LEU A 177 -9.03 -4.21 2.56
CA LEU A 177 -9.41 -3.85 3.93
C LEU A 177 -10.75 -3.08 3.99
N GLY A 178 -11.41 -2.87 2.85
CA GLY A 178 -12.72 -2.22 2.76
C GLY A 178 -12.67 -0.72 2.97
N ALA A 179 -11.52 -0.07 2.81
CA ALA A 179 -11.38 1.37 2.97
C ALA A 179 -12.39 2.11 2.06
N PRO A 180 -13.07 3.17 2.55
CA PRO A 180 -13.82 4.03 1.66
C PRO A 180 -12.84 4.64 0.67
N VAL A 181 -13.03 4.34 -0.62
CA VAL A 181 -12.26 4.98 -1.70
C VAL A 181 -12.42 6.48 -1.50
N ALA A 182 -11.32 7.18 -1.22
CA ALA A 182 -11.36 8.63 -1.15
C ALA A 182 -11.89 9.11 -2.50
N ALA A 183 -13.13 9.61 -2.51
CA ALA A 183 -13.67 10.27 -3.68
C ALA A 183 -12.68 11.40 -3.98
N VAL A 184 -11.96 11.28 -5.09
CA VAL A 184 -11.11 12.34 -5.59
C VAL A 184 -12.04 13.50 -5.86
N ARG A 185 -12.17 14.44 -4.89
CA ARG A 185 -12.70 15.75 -5.20
C ARG A 185 -11.69 16.34 -6.17
N ARG A 186 -12.04 16.28 -7.45
CA ARG A 186 -11.41 17.10 -8.48
C ARG A 186 -11.58 18.54 -8.00
N GLN A 187 -10.52 19.11 -7.44
CA GLN A 187 -10.35 20.55 -7.34
C GLN A 187 -9.47 20.96 -8.52
#